data_AF-A0A091C2T4-F1
#
_entry.id   AF-A0A091C2T4-F1
#
_cell.length_a   1.000
_cell.length_b   1.000
_cell.length_c   1.000
_cell.angle_alpha   90.00
_cell.angle_beta   90.00
_cell.angle_gamma   90.00
#
_symmetry.space_group_name_H-M   'P 1'
#
loop_
_entity.id
_entity.type
_entity.pdbx_description
1 polymer ?
#
loop_
_entity_poly.entity_id
_entity_poly.type
_entity_poly.pdbx_seq_one_letter_code
_entity_poly.pdbx_strand_id
1 'polypeptide(L)'
;VLATPAAAHGRGDGPPHHRPPPVPEGVSVPAWAELTPKQQQALAPLRESWDTLPASRRVMALERAERRARWEAMTPEQRERMREGMRNYRDLPPPLREKMRESMRAMRALPEAERKALHARWRQLSPEQRRAWLELGGPGIAPEPVPVQVD
;
A
#
# COMPACT_ATOMS: atom_id res chain seq x y z
N VAL A 1 56.24 2.60 30.98
CA VAL A 1 56.59 1.53 30.00
C VAL A 1 55.59 0.40 30.18
N LEU A 2 55.15 -0.18 29.07
CA LEU A 2 54.24 -1.32 28.90
C LEU A 2 52.73 -1.04 28.91
N ALA A 3 52.11 -1.71 27.96
CA ALA A 3 50.80 -1.51 27.38
C ALA A 3 49.93 -2.78 27.53
N THR A 4 48.61 -2.57 27.38
CA THR A 4 47.57 -3.51 26.87
C THR A 4 47.22 -4.77 27.69
N PRO A 5 45.99 -5.36 27.57
CA PRO A 5 45.09 -5.29 26.40
C PRO A 5 43.59 -5.01 26.64
N ALA A 6 42.94 -4.70 25.51
CA ALA A 6 41.51 -4.70 25.30
C ALA A 6 40.92 -6.13 25.35
N ALA A 7 39.70 -6.25 25.89
CA ALA A 7 38.86 -7.43 25.71
C ALA A 7 37.46 -6.99 25.26
N ALA A 8 37.03 -7.63 24.18
CA ALA A 8 35.88 -7.32 23.35
C ALA A 8 34.54 -7.52 24.09
N HIS A 9 33.66 -6.52 24.01
CA HIS A 9 32.23 -6.75 24.18
C HIS A 9 31.66 -7.12 22.82
N GLY A 10 31.21 -8.37 22.70
CA GLY A 10 30.55 -8.91 21.52
C GLY A 10 29.31 -8.10 21.16
N ARG A 11 29.36 -7.41 20.02
CA ARG A 11 28.17 -6.94 19.33
C ARG A 11 27.55 -8.12 18.58
N GLY A 12 26.59 -8.77 19.21
CA GLY A 12 25.59 -9.57 18.52
C GLY A 12 24.52 -8.65 17.93
N ASP A 13 24.85 -7.90 16.88
CA ASP A 13 23.86 -7.19 16.07
C ASP A 13 23.46 -8.08 14.90
N GLY A 14 22.60 -9.06 15.18
CA GLY A 14 21.80 -9.72 14.14
C GLY A 14 20.64 -8.79 13.76
N PRO A 15 20.27 -8.68 12.46
CA PRO A 15 19.18 -7.82 12.04
C PRO A 15 17.86 -8.23 12.73
N PRO A 16 16.97 -7.28 13.05
CA PRO A 16 15.74 -7.58 13.78
C PRO A 16 14.89 -8.57 13.00
N HIS A 17 14.68 -9.76 13.56
CA HIS A 17 13.63 -10.66 13.12
C HIS A 17 12.30 -9.97 13.38
N HIS A 18 11.71 -9.34 12.35
CA HIS A 18 10.34 -8.86 12.39
C HIS A 18 9.44 -10.05 12.74
N ARG A 19 9.05 -10.15 14.01
CA ARG A 19 7.97 -11.05 14.44
C ARG A 19 6.73 -10.60 13.65
N PRO A 20 6.12 -11.48 12.85
CA PRO A 20 4.92 -11.12 12.13
C PRO A 20 3.83 -10.73 13.14
N PRO A 21 2.98 -9.74 12.82
CA PRO A 21 1.92 -9.32 13.73
C PRO A 21 1.05 -10.54 14.10
N PRO A 22 0.63 -10.66 15.37
CA PRO A 22 -0.25 -11.73 15.79
C PRO A 22 -1.55 -11.63 14.99
N VAL A 23 -2.00 -12.76 14.46
CA VAL A 23 -3.32 -12.83 13.81
C VAL A 23 -4.37 -12.78 14.92
N PRO A 24 -5.47 -12.01 14.78
CA PRO A 24 -6.58 -12.06 15.73
C PRO A 24 -7.07 -13.49 15.95
N GLU A 25 -7.38 -13.84 17.19
CA GLU A 25 -7.98 -15.14 17.52
C GLU A 25 -9.30 -15.29 16.75
N GLY A 26 -9.45 -16.40 16.00
CA GLY A 26 -10.61 -16.66 15.14
C GLY A 26 -10.35 -16.54 13.63
N VAL A 27 -9.19 -16.04 13.19
CA VAL A 27 -8.81 -16.09 11.76
C VAL A 27 -8.31 -17.50 11.43
N SER A 28 -9.19 -18.32 10.89
CA SER A 28 -8.81 -19.61 10.30
C SER A 28 -8.21 -19.39 8.91
N VAL A 29 -7.00 -19.92 8.70
CA VAL A 29 -6.33 -19.88 7.39
C VAL A 29 -6.46 -21.27 6.76
N PRO A 30 -6.92 -21.38 5.51
CA PRO A 30 -7.14 -22.68 4.85
C PRO A 30 -5.88 -23.54 4.85
N ALA A 31 -6.08 -24.85 5.00
CA ALA A 31 -5.04 -25.84 4.77
C ALA A 31 -4.62 -25.84 3.30
N TRP A 32 -3.47 -26.43 2.98
CA TRP A 32 -2.95 -26.45 1.60
C TRP A 32 -3.96 -27.02 0.60
N ALA A 33 -4.65 -28.09 0.99
CA ALA A 33 -5.65 -28.78 0.18
C ALA A 33 -6.91 -27.94 -0.10
N GLU A 34 -7.20 -26.95 0.75
CA GLU A 34 -8.38 -26.07 0.63
C GLU A 34 -8.08 -24.80 -0.17
N LEU A 35 -6.80 -24.56 -0.50
CA LEU A 35 -6.42 -23.46 -1.38
C LEU A 35 -6.96 -23.66 -2.79
N THR A 36 -7.37 -22.56 -3.43
CA THR A 36 -7.73 -22.59 -4.85
C THR A 36 -6.53 -23.03 -5.71
N PRO A 37 -6.74 -23.64 -6.89
CA PRO A 37 -5.64 -24.05 -7.77
C PRO A 37 -4.65 -22.92 -8.10
N LYS A 38 -5.16 -21.69 -8.27
CA LYS A 38 -4.35 -20.50 -8.51
C LYS A 38 -3.50 -20.11 -7.30
N GLN A 39 -4.03 -20.23 -6.08
CA GLN A 39 -3.27 -20.00 -4.86
C GLN A 39 -2.20 -21.07 -4.66
N GLN A 40 -2.53 -22.35 -4.90
CA GLN A 40 -1.55 -23.44 -4.83
C GLN A 40 -0.41 -23.25 -5.83
N GLN A 41 -0.71 -22.82 -7.06
CA GLN A 41 0.33 -22.52 -8.06
C GLN A 41 1.21 -21.35 -7.63
N ALA A 42 0.61 -20.25 -7.16
CA ALA A 42 1.36 -19.07 -6.72
C ALA A 42 2.19 -19.31 -5.45
N LEU A 43 1.79 -20.28 -4.63
CA LEU A 43 2.44 -20.65 -3.38
C LEU A 43 3.19 -21.99 -3.46
N ALA A 44 3.41 -22.53 -4.67
CA ALA A 44 4.05 -23.82 -4.88
C ALA A 44 5.37 -24.03 -4.09
N PRO A 45 6.25 -23.02 -3.93
CA PRO A 45 7.47 -23.17 -3.12
C PRO A 45 7.22 -23.44 -1.63
N LEU A 46 6.02 -23.14 -1.11
CA LEU A 46 5.64 -23.33 0.30
C LEU A 46 4.85 -24.62 0.53
N ARG A 47 4.51 -25.38 -0.52
CA ARG A 47 3.64 -26.57 -0.47
C ARG A 47 3.92 -27.48 0.72
N GLU A 48 5.16 -27.96 0.84
CA GLU A 48 5.56 -28.95 1.85
C GLU A 48 5.50 -28.42 3.29
N SER A 49 5.64 -27.10 3.47
CA SER A 49 5.70 -26.47 4.79
C SER A 49 4.41 -25.75 5.17
N TRP A 50 3.46 -25.59 4.24
CA TRP A 50 2.32 -24.69 4.37
C TRP A 50 1.55 -24.89 5.66
N ASP A 51 1.12 -26.12 5.95
CA ASP A 51 0.28 -26.42 7.11
C ASP A 51 1.06 -26.35 8.45
N THR A 52 2.39 -26.29 8.40
CA THR A 52 3.25 -26.08 9.57
C THR A 52 3.56 -24.60 9.83
N LEU A 53 3.29 -23.73 8.86
CA LEU A 53 3.52 -22.30 9.00
C LEU A 53 2.54 -21.68 10.02
N PRO A 54 3.02 -20.75 10.88
CA PRO A 54 2.15 -19.94 11.71
C PRO A 54 1.08 -19.26 10.86
N ALA A 55 -0.13 -19.12 11.39
CA ALA A 55 -1.25 -18.49 10.68
C ALA A 55 -0.88 -17.12 10.09
N SER A 56 -0.11 -16.30 10.80
CA SER A 56 0.35 -14.99 10.31
C SER A 56 1.21 -15.08 9.05
N ARG A 57 2.07 -16.09 8.96
CA ARG A 57 2.89 -16.32 7.77
C ARG A 57 2.03 -16.78 6.59
N ARG A 58 1.06 -17.65 6.82
CA ARG A 58 0.11 -18.09 5.79
C ARG A 58 -0.73 -16.91 5.25
N VAL A 59 -1.28 -16.07 6.14
CA VAL A 59 -2.00 -14.85 5.75
C VAL A 59 -1.11 -13.94 4.90
N MET A 60 0.10 -13.61 5.37
CA MET A 60 1.01 -12.76 4.60
C MET A 60 1.39 -13.34 3.24
N ALA A 61 1.56 -14.65 3.13
CA ALA A 61 1.88 -15.33 1.88
C ALA A 61 0.71 -15.23 0.88
N LEU A 62 -0.52 -15.50 1.33
CA LEU A 62 -1.73 -15.33 0.51
C LEU A 62 -1.88 -13.90 0.03
N GLU A 63 -1.75 -12.91 0.92
CA GLU A 63 -1.83 -11.51 0.52
C GLU A 63 -0.75 -11.12 -0.51
N ARG A 64 0.48 -11.64 -0.36
CA ARG A 64 1.57 -11.40 -1.33
C ARG A 64 1.24 -12.02 -2.68
N ALA A 65 0.74 -13.26 -2.69
CA ALA A 65 0.32 -13.95 -3.91
C ALA A 65 -0.80 -13.19 -4.62
N GLU A 66 -1.81 -12.71 -3.88
CA GLU A 66 -2.88 -11.89 -4.45
C GLU A 66 -2.39 -10.54 -4.99
N ARG A 67 -1.54 -9.83 -4.23
CA ARG A 67 -0.95 -8.56 -4.69
C ARG A 67 -0.18 -8.75 -6.00
N ARG A 68 0.59 -9.84 -6.10
CA ARG A 68 1.31 -10.21 -7.32
C ARG A 68 0.35 -10.50 -8.47
N ALA A 69 -0.67 -11.32 -8.24
CA ALA A 69 -1.66 -11.64 -9.28
C ALA A 69 -2.40 -10.39 -9.79
N ARG A 70 -2.74 -9.45 -8.89
CA ARG A 70 -3.31 -8.15 -9.27
C ARG A 70 -2.35 -7.34 -10.13
N TRP A 71 -1.07 -7.31 -9.78
CA TRP A 71 -0.04 -6.60 -10.55
C TRP A 71 0.19 -7.21 -11.93
N GLU A 72 0.24 -8.54 -12.02
CA GLU A 72 0.40 -9.28 -13.27
C GLU A 72 -0.78 -9.04 -14.23
N ALA A 73 -2.00 -8.95 -13.68
CA ALA A 73 -3.21 -8.63 -14.45
C ALA A 73 -3.29 -7.16 -14.92
N MET A 74 -2.44 -6.25 -14.45
CA MET A 74 -2.44 -4.86 -14.91
C MET A 74 -1.79 -4.70 -16.28
N THR A 75 -2.40 -3.90 -17.15
CA THR A 75 -1.82 -3.48 -18.43
C THR A 75 -0.59 -2.59 -18.21
N PRO A 76 0.34 -2.48 -19.18
CA PRO A 76 1.47 -1.57 -19.10
C PRO A 76 1.06 -0.13 -18.77
N GLU A 77 -0.04 0.35 -19.35
CA GLU A 77 -0.58 1.70 -19.13
C GLU A 77 -1.16 1.86 -17.72
N GLN A 78 -1.76 0.81 -17.16
CA GLN A 78 -2.21 0.82 -15.76
C GLN A 78 -1.02 0.89 -14.80
N ARG A 79 0.04 0.12 -15.08
CA ARG A 79 1.27 0.15 -14.27
C ARG A 79 1.96 1.51 -14.34
N GLU A 80 2.02 2.12 -15.51
CA GLU A 80 2.65 3.45 -15.65
C GLU A 80 1.86 4.53 -14.93
N ARG A 81 0.52 4.52 -15.03
CA ARG A 81 -0.34 5.42 -14.25
C ARG A 81 -0.13 5.26 -12.74
N MET A 82 0.05 4.04 -12.24
CA MET A 82 0.36 3.81 -10.83
C MET A 82 1.73 4.38 -10.43
N ARG A 83 2.76 4.21 -11.27
CA ARG A 83 4.09 4.77 -11.03
C ARG A 83 4.06 6.30 -11.03
N GLU A 84 3.35 6.89 -11.97
CA GLU A 84 3.15 8.33 -12.04
C GLU A 84 2.42 8.86 -10.80
N GLY A 85 1.34 8.21 -10.39
CA GLY A 85 0.64 8.54 -9.13
C GLY A 85 1.56 8.45 -7.90
N MET A 86 2.43 7.45 -7.85
CA MET A 86 3.42 7.31 -6.76
C MET A 86 4.49 8.41 -6.79
N ARG A 87 4.98 8.78 -7.97
CA ARG A 87 5.90 9.93 -8.14
C ARG A 87 5.24 11.21 -7.65
N ASN A 88 4.04 11.52 -8.14
CA ASN A 88 3.26 12.69 -7.74
C ASN A 88 3.03 12.73 -6.21
N TYR A 89 2.70 11.59 -5.59
CA TYR A 89 2.54 11.52 -4.13
C TYR A 89 3.85 11.73 -3.36
N ARG A 90 4.97 11.18 -3.85
CA ARG A 90 6.29 11.38 -3.25
C ARG A 90 6.72 12.84 -3.33
N ASP A 91 6.35 13.53 -4.39
CA ASP A 91 6.74 14.92 -4.61
C ASP A 91 5.82 15.91 -3.86
N LEU A 92 4.67 15.45 -3.32
CA LEU A 92 3.83 16.26 -2.43
C LEU A 92 4.54 16.57 -1.10
N PRO A 93 4.56 17.83 -0.65
CA PRO A 93 4.98 18.21 0.69
C PRO A 93 4.20 17.49 1.80
N PRO A 94 4.81 17.20 2.97
CA PRO A 94 4.14 16.56 4.10
C PRO A 94 2.76 17.15 4.48
N PRO A 95 2.55 18.48 4.60
CA PRO A 95 1.23 19.02 4.94
C PRO A 95 0.17 18.71 3.89
N LEU A 96 0.54 18.67 2.60
CA LEU A 96 -0.38 18.33 1.52
C LEU A 96 -0.73 16.84 1.52
N ARG A 97 0.16 15.97 2.00
CA ARG A 97 -0.16 14.54 2.20
C ARG A 97 -1.20 14.36 3.31
N GLU A 98 -1.15 15.15 4.38
CA GLU A 98 -2.21 15.10 5.41
C GLU A 98 -3.56 15.54 4.84
N LYS A 99 -3.59 16.64 4.08
CA LYS A 99 -4.80 17.11 3.39
C LYS A 99 -5.36 16.06 2.44
N MET A 100 -4.51 15.37 1.68
CA MET A 100 -4.92 14.22 0.87
C MET A 100 -5.57 13.12 1.72
N ARG A 101 -5.00 12.75 2.87
CA ARG A 101 -5.58 11.71 3.75
C ARG A 101 -6.90 12.15 4.38
N GLU A 102 -7.04 13.42 4.73
CA GLU A 102 -8.29 14.01 5.21
C GLU A 102 -9.37 13.94 4.12
N SER A 103 -9.05 14.41 2.91
CA SER A 103 -9.92 14.31 1.73
C SER A 103 -10.35 12.87 1.45
N MET A 104 -9.42 11.91 1.47
CA MET A 104 -9.74 10.49 1.28
C MET A 104 -10.66 9.93 2.37
N ARG A 105 -10.54 10.42 3.61
CA ARG A 105 -11.44 10.06 4.71
C ARG A 105 -12.83 10.64 4.49
N ALA A 106 -12.94 11.91 4.08
CA ALA A 106 -14.21 12.55 3.77
C ALA A 106 -14.92 11.87 2.60
N MET A 107 -14.20 11.58 1.50
CA MET A 107 -14.75 10.89 0.34
C MET A 107 -15.31 9.51 0.71
N ARG A 108 -14.72 8.77 1.64
CA ARG A 108 -15.25 7.45 2.06
C ARG A 108 -16.65 7.50 2.65
N ALA A 109 -17.07 8.65 3.19
CA ALA A 109 -18.42 8.86 3.71
C ALA A 109 -19.44 9.22 2.61
N LEU A 110 -18.98 9.55 1.40
CA LEU A 110 -19.87 9.94 0.30
C LEU A 110 -20.46 8.74 -0.45
N PRO A 111 -21.67 8.89 -1.02
CA PRO A 111 -22.25 7.93 -1.95
C PRO A 111 -21.32 7.58 -3.11
N GLU A 112 -21.46 6.37 -3.66
CA GLU A 112 -20.58 5.89 -4.74
C GLU A 112 -20.61 6.79 -5.98
N ALA A 113 -21.79 7.31 -6.34
CA ALA A 113 -21.95 8.21 -7.48
C ALA A 113 -21.14 9.50 -7.30
N GLU A 114 -21.21 10.12 -6.13
CA GLU A 114 -20.45 11.34 -5.80
C GLU A 114 -18.94 11.08 -5.77
N ARG A 115 -18.50 9.97 -5.16
CA ARG A 115 -17.08 9.55 -5.21
C ARG A 115 -16.58 9.36 -6.64
N LYS A 116 -17.38 8.73 -7.50
CA LYS A 116 -17.04 8.53 -8.92
C LYS A 116 -16.90 9.87 -9.65
N ALA A 117 -17.79 10.83 -9.39
CA ALA A 117 -17.73 12.17 -9.96
C ALA A 117 -16.44 12.90 -9.52
N LEU A 118 -16.14 12.91 -8.22
CA LEU A 118 -14.91 13.52 -7.69
C LEU A 118 -13.64 12.88 -8.26
N HIS A 119 -13.60 11.55 -8.39
CA HIS A 119 -12.48 10.86 -9.04
C HIS A 119 -12.36 11.17 -10.53
N ALA A 120 -13.49 11.36 -11.24
CA ALA A 120 -13.47 11.77 -12.63
C ALA A 120 -12.92 13.20 -12.77
N ARG A 121 -13.36 14.11 -11.91
CA ARG A 121 -12.85 15.49 -11.84
C ARG A 121 -11.35 15.50 -11.56
N TRP A 122 -10.91 14.80 -10.52
CA TRP A 122 -9.49 14.70 -10.16
C TRP A 122 -8.60 14.25 -11.33
N ARG A 123 -9.08 13.29 -12.14
CA ARG A 123 -8.36 12.79 -13.31
C ARG A 123 -8.18 13.84 -14.41
N GLN A 124 -9.09 14.81 -14.52
CA GLN A 124 -9.03 15.88 -15.52
C GLN A 124 -8.10 17.03 -15.13
N LEU A 125 -7.78 17.17 -13.83
CA LEU A 125 -6.96 18.27 -13.33
C LEU A 125 -5.46 18.06 -13.59
N SER A 126 -4.75 19.15 -13.88
CA SER A 126 -3.29 19.19 -13.92
C SER A 126 -2.68 18.95 -12.52
N PRO A 127 -1.38 18.61 -12.41
CA PRO A 127 -0.70 18.49 -11.13
C PRO A 127 -0.83 19.74 -10.25
N GLU A 128 -0.76 20.94 -10.83
CA GLU A 128 -0.88 22.22 -10.14
C GLU A 128 -2.30 22.44 -9.63
N GLN A 129 -3.31 22.14 -10.46
CA GLN A 129 -4.73 22.25 -10.06
C GLN A 129 -5.08 21.24 -8.96
N ARG A 130 -4.56 20.00 -9.04
CA ARG A 130 -4.70 19.00 -7.97
C ARG A 130 -4.08 19.50 -6.67
N ARG A 131 -2.90 20.11 -6.74
CA ARG A 131 -2.23 20.69 -5.57
C ARG A 131 -3.04 21.84 -4.97
N ALA A 132 -3.52 22.78 -5.79
CA ALA A 132 -4.37 23.87 -5.33
C ALA A 132 -5.65 23.35 -4.65
N TRP A 133 -6.29 22.32 -5.22
CA TRP A 133 -7.46 21.71 -4.59
C TRP A 133 -7.13 21.07 -3.23
N LEU A 134 -5.99 20.39 -3.10
CA LEU A 134 -5.53 19.84 -1.81
C LEU A 134 -5.19 20.94 -0.80
N GLU A 135 -4.65 22.07 -1.23
CA GLU A 135 -4.37 23.23 -0.35
C GLU A 135 -5.66 23.78 0.27
N LEU A 136 -6.78 23.73 -0.46
CA LEU A 136 -8.11 24.08 0.05
C LEU A 136 -8.76 22.99 0.92
N GLY A 137 -8.23 21.76 0.92
CA GLY A 137 -8.76 20.62 1.68
C GLY A 137 -9.00 19.35 0.85
N GLY A 138 -9.02 19.47 -0.48
CA GLY A 138 -9.15 18.36 -1.41
C GLY A 138 -10.59 17.86 -1.64
N PRO A 139 -10.76 16.87 -2.52
CA PRO A 139 -12.06 16.26 -2.82
C PRO A 139 -12.85 15.85 -1.57
N GLY A 140 -14.15 16.16 -1.54
CA GLY A 140 -15.03 15.81 -0.42
C GLY A 140 -14.91 16.72 0.81
N ILE A 141 -14.01 17.71 0.80
CA ILE A 141 -13.91 18.75 1.84
C ILE A 141 -14.02 20.14 1.20
N ALA A 142 -13.23 20.39 0.15
CA ALA A 142 -13.21 21.64 -0.57
C ALA A 142 -14.14 21.60 -1.80
N PRO A 143 -14.74 22.73 -2.20
CA PRO A 143 -15.54 22.81 -3.42
C PRO A 143 -14.72 22.40 -4.65
N GLU A 144 -15.39 21.88 -5.68
CA GLU A 144 -14.72 21.47 -6.92
C GLU A 144 -13.98 22.65 -7.56
N PRO A 145 -12.71 22.48 -7.95
CA PRO A 145 -12.00 23.54 -8.65
C PRO A 145 -12.64 23.75 -10.02
N VAL A 146 -12.92 25.02 -10.34
CA VAL A 146 -13.41 25.39 -11.67
C VAL A 146 -12.27 25.10 -12.65
N PRO A 147 -12.50 24.31 -13.71
CA PRO A 147 -11.47 24.11 -14.73
C PRO A 147 -11.22 25.46 -15.39
N VAL A 148 -10.05 26.06 -15.14
CA VAL A 148 -9.57 27.17 -15.95
C VAL A 148 -9.32 26.60 -17.35
N GLN A 149 -10.15 27.01 -18.31
CA GLN A 149 -9.89 26.73 -19.71
C GLN A 149 -8.60 27.48 -20.05
N VAL A 150 -7.56 26.73 -20.36
CA VAL A 150 -6.32 27.30 -20.88
C VAL A 150 -6.58 27.42 -22.39
N ASP A 151 -6.84 28.65 -22.86
CA ASP A 151 -6.94 28.99 -24.28
C ASP A 151 -5.66 28.62 -25.06
#